data_AF-A0A2E4QD69-F1
#
_entry.id   AF-A0A2E4QD69-F1
#
_cell.length_a   1.000
_cell.length_b   1.000
_cell.length_c   1.000
_cell.angle_alpha   90.00
_cell.angle_beta   90.00
_cell.angle_gamma   90.00
#
_symmetry.space_group_name_H-M   'P 1'
#
loop_
_entity.id
_entity.type
_entity.pdbx_description
1 polymer ?
#
loop_
_entity_poly.entity_id
_entity_poly.type
_entity_poly.pdbx_seq_one_letter_code
_entity_poly.pdbx_strand_id
1 'polypeptide(L)'
;MLKFDAIWRFGEFSGRSDRAEFWTFFLLCSSLALSAEKLDLYFATGDKLMILVQITILVPYLAVSIRRLHDMNFRGWWCLLGLIPNSFGAILLHIAFLFPGNKGDNKYNDADLADADLANADKVSTASITADAKD
;
A
#
# COMPACT_ATOMS: atom_id res chain seq x y z
N MET A 1 -13.05 -12.09 2.54
CA MET A 1 -11.90 -13.00 2.39
C MET A 1 -10.65 -12.13 2.49
N LEU A 2 -10.01 -12.08 3.66
CA LEU A 2 -8.76 -11.33 3.86
C LEU A 2 -7.71 -11.95 2.94
N LYS A 3 -7.31 -11.21 1.89
CA LYS A 3 -6.27 -11.64 0.97
C LYS A 3 -4.92 -11.48 1.69
N PHE A 4 -4.44 -12.58 2.27
CA PHE A 4 -3.11 -12.64 2.89
C PHE A 4 -1.95 -12.49 1.88
N ASP A 5 -2.25 -12.38 0.58
CA ASP A 5 -1.28 -12.12 -0.50
C ASP A 5 -0.49 -10.81 -0.28
N ALA A 6 -1.10 -9.83 0.40
CA ALA A 6 -0.48 -8.58 0.81
C ALA A 6 0.80 -8.76 1.64
N ILE A 7 0.81 -9.77 2.51
CA ILE A 7 1.93 -10.05 3.42
C ILE A 7 3.11 -10.66 2.65
N TRP A 8 2.94 -11.19 1.43
CA TRP A 8 4.06 -11.72 0.65
C TRP A 8 4.66 -10.72 -0.34
N ARG A 9 3.99 -9.58 -0.59
CA ARG A 9 4.43 -8.51 -1.52
C ARG A 9 5.29 -7.42 -0.86
N PHE A 10 6.14 -7.77 0.10
CA PHE A 10 6.98 -6.78 0.79
C PHE A 10 8.04 -6.10 -0.12
N GLY A 11 8.31 -6.64 -1.31
CA GLY A 11 9.33 -6.11 -2.24
C GLY A 11 8.79 -5.47 -3.53
N GLU A 12 7.48 -5.46 -3.77
CA GLU A 12 6.95 -5.16 -5.10
C GLU A 12 6.45 -3.72 -5.19
N PHE A 13 7.23 -2.78 -5.75
CA PHE A 13 6.86 -1.35 -5.76
C PHE A 13 5.72 -0.99 -6.75
N SER A 14 5.14 -1.99 -7.44
CA SER A 14 4.06 -1.83 -8.40
C SER A 14 2.71 -2.30 -7.83
N GLY A 15 1.62 -1.72 -8.31
CA GLY A 15 0.25 -2.11 -7.99
C GLY A 15 -0.49 -1.18 -7.03
N ARG A 16 -1.76 -1.55 -6.76
CA ARG A 16 -2.72 -0.82 -5.91
C ARG A 16 -2.86 -1.51 -4.56
N SER A 17 -2.93 -0.75 -3.48
CA SER A 17 -3.06 -1.25 -2.11
C SER A 17 -4.30 -0.63 -1.46
N ASP A 18 -5.24 -1.48 -1.05
CA ASP A 18 -6.49 -0.99 -0.48
C ASP A 18 -6.24 -0.33 0.89
N ARG A 19 -7.12 0.58 1.30
CA ARG A 19 -6.96 1.34 2.56
C ARG A 19 -6.78 0.43 3.77
N ALA A 20 -7.49 -0.68 3.81
CA ALA A 20 -7.38 -1.67 4.88
C ALA A 20 -5.97 -2.29 4.96
N GLU A 21 -5.32 -2.54 3.82
CA GLU A 21 -3.98 -3.10 3.75
C GLU A 21 -2.94 -2.11 4.28
N PHE A 22 -3.01 -0.86 3.80
CA PHE A 22 -2.15 0.23 4.29
C PHE A 22 -2.27 0.41 5.81
N TRP A 23 -3.50 0.54 6.33
CA TRP A 23 -3.71 0.80 7.75
C TRP A 23 -3.34 -0.39 8.63
N THR A 24 -3.56 -1.63 8.17
CA THR A 24 -3.15 -2.83 8.91
C THR A 24 -1.62 -2.91 9.00
N PHE A 25 -0.92 -2.68 7.90
CA PHE A 25 0.55 -2.64 7.89
C PHE A 25 1.09 -1.51 8.77
N PHE A 26 0.50 -0.32 8.67
CA PHE A 26 0.88 0.82 9.51
C PHE A 26 0.71 0.52 10.99
N LEU A 27 -0.44 0.00 11.41
CA LEU A 27 -0.72 -0.35 12.80
C LEU A 27 0.23 -1.44 13.31
N LEU A 28 0.54 -2.45 12.48
CA LEU A 28 1.52 -3.47 12.81
C LEU A 28 2.90 -2.85 13.08
N CYS A 29 3.38 -2.00 12.17
CA CYS A 29 4.66 -1.30 12.32
C CYS A 29 4.69 -0.39 13.55
N SER A 30 3.62 0.38 13.80
CA SER A 30 3.50 1.22 14.99
C SER A 30 3.53 0.37 16.27
N SER A 31 2.85 -0.78 16.30
CA SER A 31 2.86 -1.67 17.46
C SER A 31 4.25 -2.25 17.75
N LEU A 32 5.00 -2.62 16.71
CA LEU A 32 6.40 -3.07 16.84
C LEU A 32 7.30 -1.97 17.38
N ALA A 33 7.18 -0.75 16.84
CA ALA A 33 7.98 0.40 17.27
C ALA A 33 7.73 0.75 18.76
N LEU A 34 6.46 0.81 19.17
CA LEU A 34 6.09 1.03 20.58
C LEU A 34 6.56 -0.09 21.50
N SER A 35 6.60 -1.33 21.01
CA SER A 35 7.13 -2.46 21.78
C SER A 35 8.65 -2.36 21.94
N ALA A 36 9.37 -1.97 20.88
CA ALA A 36 10.82 -1.80 20.91
C ALA A 36 11.26 -0.72 21.91
N GLU A 37 10.57 0.42 21.96
CA GLU A 37 10.82 1.50 22.91
C GLU A 37 10.69 1.01 24.37
N LYS A 38 9.64 0.25 24.67
CA LYS A 38 9.42 -0.32 26.02
C LYS A 38 10.49 -1.34 26.39
N LEU A 39 10.93 -2.15 25.43
CA LEU A 39 12.01 -3.11 25.64
C LEU A 39 13.35 -2.40 25.86
N ASP A 40 13.64 -1.33 25.11
CA ASP A 40 14.84 -0.52 25.35
C ASP A 40 14.85 0.11 26.74
N LEU A 41 13.70 0.62 27.19
CA LEU A 41 13.53 1.13 28.55
C LEU A 41 13.71 0.04 29.60
N TYR A 42 13.16 -1.15 29.37
CA TYR A 42 13.22 -2.28 30.30
C TYR A 42 14.62 -2.88 30.43
N PHE A 43 15.35 -3.03 29.32
CA PHE A 43 16.69 -3.61 29.27
C PHE A 43 17.82 -2.57 29.37
N ALA A 44 17.49 -1.28 29.42
CA ALA A 44 18.45 -0.17 29.43
C ALA A 44 19.46 -0.24 28.26
N THR A 45 19.01 -0.69 27.09
CA THR A 45 19.86 -0.90 25.91
C THR A 45 20.27 0.38 25.19
N GLY A 46 19.73 1.54 25.59
CA GLY A 46 20.09 2.85 25.05
C GLY A 46 19.70 3.01 23.58
N ASP A 47 18.43 2.76 23.28
CA ASP A 47 17.77 2.93 21.97
C ASP A 47 18.24 2.02 20.83
N LYS A 48 19.13 1.06 21.12
CA LYS A 48 19.68 0.15 20.11
C LYS A 48 18.61 -0.72 19.45
N LEU A 49 17.64 -1.23 20.21
CA LEU A 49 16.57 -2.05 19.65
C LEU A 49 15.63 -1.20 18.80
N MET A 50 15.30 0.00 19.26
CA MET A 50 14.49 0.96 18.53
C MET A 50 15.13 1.31 17.19
N ILE A 51 16.44 1.62 17.16
CA ILE A 51 17.17 1.93 15.92
C ILE A 51 17.11 0.74 14.95
N LEU A 52 17.36 -0.48 15.43
CA LEU A 52 17.31 -1.70 14.61
C LEU A 52 15.92 -1.91 13.99
N VAL A 53 14.87 -1.76 14.81
CA VAL A 53 13.48 -1.91 14.37
C VAL A 53 13.10 -0.83 13.36
N GLN A 54 13.50 0.42 13.58
CA GLN A 54 13.23 1.51 12.65
C GLN A 54 13.88 1.27 11.28
N ILE A 55 15.15 0.85 11.23
CA ILE A 55 15.84 0.57 9.97
C ILE A 55 15.16 -0.58 9.21
N THR A 56 14.73 -1.62 9.94
CA THR A 56 14.05 -2.79 9.36
C THR A 56 12.70 -2.41 8.75
N ILE A 57 11.95 -1.54 9.43
CA ILE A 57 10.60 -1.12 9.02
C ILE A 57 10.63 0.00 7.96
N LEU A 58 11.72 0.77 7.87
CA LEU A 58 11.81 1.94 7.00
C LEU A 58 11.56 1.60 5.52
N VAL A 59 12.21 0.55 5.02
CA VAL A 59 12.08 0.12 3.61
C VAL A 59 10.66 -0.32 3.27
N PRO A 60 10.03 -1.27 3.99
CA PRO A 60 8.68 -1.71 3.66
C PRO A 60 7.64 -0.59 3.89
N TYR A 61 7.83 0.27 4.89
CA TYR A 61 6.97 1.44 5.10
C TYR A 61 7.01 2.41 3.92
N LEU A 62 8.20 2.67 3.36
CA LEU A 62 8.34 3.50 2.18
C LEU A 62 7.68 2.85 0.96
N ALA A 63 7.87 1.54 0.76
CA ALA A 63 7.26 0.80 -0.35
C ALA A 63 5.73 0.89 -0.35
N VAL A 64 5.10 0.63 0.80
CA VAL A 64 3.63 0.69 0.95
C VAL A 64 3.11 2.12 0.80
N SER A 65 3.84 3.12 1.32
CA SER A 65 3.48 4.53 1.18
C SER A 65 3.51 4.98 -0.29
N ILE A 66 4.47 4.50 -1.09
CA ILE A 66 4.57 4.79 -2.52
C ILE A 66 3.37 4.19 -3.28
N ARG A 67 3.00 2.93 -3.00
CA ARG A 67 1.80 2.31 -3.60
C ARG A 67 0.54 3.10 -3.27
N ARG A 68 0.42 3.56 -2.03
CA ARG A 68 -0.73 4.36 -1.59
C ARG A 68 -0.80 5.72 -2.27
N LEU A 69 0.34 6.37 -2.51
CA LEU A 69 0.40 7.57 -3.33
C LEU A 69 0.01 7.29 -4.78
N HIS A 70 0.47 6.16 -5.34
CA HIS A 70 0.10 5.74 -6.68
C HIS A 70 -1.42 5.53 -6.80
N ASP A 71 -2.08 4.94 -5.80
CA ASP A 71 -3.55 4.80 -5.76
C ASP A 71 -4.32 6.12 -5.82
N MET A 72 -3.71 7.18 -5.31
CA MET A 72 -4.26 8.54 -5.35
C MET A 72 -3.79 9.32 -6.58
N ASN A 73 -3.15 8.66 -7.55
CA ASN A 73 -2.57 9.24 -8.76
C ASN A 73 -1.45 10.28 -8.51
N PHE A 74 -0.85 10.25 -7.32
CA PHE A 74 0.32 11.06 -6.97
C PHE A 74 1.63 10.34 -7.35
N ARG A 75 2.70 11.13 -7.49
CA ARG A 75 4.06 10.60 -7.72
C ARG A 75 4.64 10.03 -6.42
N GLY A 76 5.33 8.88 -6.47
CA GLY A 76 5.97 8.28 -5.29
C GLY A 76 6.97 9.18 -4.55
N TRP A 77 7.55 10.18 -5.22
CA TRP A 77 8.45 11.19 -4.63
C TRP A 77 7.82 11.99 -3.49
N TRP A 78 6.49 12.10 -3.42
CA TRP A 78 5.80 12.77 -2.30
C TRP A 78 6.05 12.08 -0.96
N CYS A 79 6.46 10.79 -0.93
CA CYS A 79 6.88 10.12 0.29
C CYS A 79 8.07 10.77 0.97
N LEU A 80 8.93 11.49 0.24
CA LEU A 80 10.08 12.20 0.83
C LEU A 80 9.65 13.32 1.78
N LEU A 81 8.41 13.81 1.70
CA LEU A 81 7.88 14.72 2.73
C LEU A 81 7.91 14.07 4.12
N GLY A 82 7.79 12.73 4.20
CA GLY A 82 7.91 12.00 5.45
C GLY A 82 9.30 12.04 6.08
N LEU A 83 10.35 12.33 5.31
CA LEU A 83 11.72 12.51 5.83
C LEU A 83 11.99 13.92 6.35
N ILE A 84 11.04 14.86 6.18
CA ILE A 84 11.20 16.21 6.74
C ILE A 84 11.23 16.11 8.27
N PRO A 85 12.25 16.69 8.93
CA PRO A 85 12.33 16.73 10.39
C PRO A 85 11.05 17.29 11.02
N ASN A 86 10.76 16.88 12.27
CA ASN A 86 9.59 17.29 13.05
C ASN A 86 8.23 16.71 12.59
N SER A 87 8.23 15.61 11.84
CA SER A 87 7.03 14.79 11.55
C SER A 87 5.89 15.49 10.79
N PHE A 88 6.02 16.76 10.41
CA PHE A 88 4.96 17.51 9.71
C PHE A 88 4.57 16.88 8.37
N GLY A 89 5.56 16.55 7.54
CA GLY A 89 5.30 15.92 6.25
C GLY A 89 4.80 14.49 6.39
N ALA A 90 5.22 13.76 7.42
CA ALA A 90 4.65 12.46 7.74
C ALA A 90 3.17 12.57 8.12
N ILE A 91 2.80 13.49 9.02
CA ILE A 91 1.39 13.71 9.42
C ILE A 91 0.52 14.07 8.22
N LEU A 92 0.99 14.97 7.35
CA LEU A 92 0.25 15.36 6.14
C LEU A 92 0.00 14.16 5.22
N LEU A 93 1.00 13.29 5.03
CA LEU A 93 0.85 12.06 4.25
C LEU A 93 -0.17 11.10 4.87
N HIS A 94 -0.14 10.92 6.19
CA HIS A 94 -1.13 10.07 6.89
C HIS A 94 -2.55 10.61 6.75
N ILE A 95 -2.72 11.94 6.85
CA ILE A 95 -4.01 12.58 6.60
C ILE A 95 -4.45 12.33 5.15
N ALA A 96 -3.55 12.48 4.18
CA ALA A 96 -3.84 12.17 2.79
C ALA A 96 -4.28 10.71 2.60
N PHE A 97 -3.65 9.77 3.28
CA PHE A 97 -3.94 8.34 3.17
C PHE A 97 -5.32 7.92 3.73
N LEU A 98 -5.96 8.75 4.57
CA LEU A 98 -7.35 8.55 5.00
C LEU A 98 -8.35 8.69 3.84
N PHE A 99 -8.06 9.55 2.87
CA PHE A 99 -8.98 9.84 1.77
C PHE A 99 -9.10 8.67 0.78
N PRO A 100 -10.26 8.47 0.13
CA PRO A 100 -10.40 7.47 -0.93
C PRO A 100 -9.37 7.66 -2.04
N GLY A 101 -8.80 6.55 -2.53
CA GLY A 101 -8.04 6.55 -3.78
C GLY A 101 -8.93 6.94 -4.96
N ASN A 102 -8.31 7.29 -6.09
CA ASN A 102 -9.06 7.74 -7.25
C ASN A 102 -9.91 6.58 -7.82
N LYS A 103 -11.18 6.87 -8.14
CA LYS A 103 -12.12 5.88 -8.70
C LYS A 103 -11.96 5.85 -10.21
N GLY A 104 -11.60 4.69 -10.75
CA GLY A 104 -11.40 4.48 -12.19
C GLY A 104 -9.97 4.06 -12.54
N ASP A 105 -9.72 3.96 -13.85
CA ASP A 105 -8.42 3.59 -14.37
C ASP A 105 -7.37 4.67 -14.06
N ASN A 106 -6.24 4.21 -13.55
CA ASN A 106 -5.12 5.04 -13.20
C ASN A 106 -3.90 4.52 -13.97
N LYS A 107 -2.95 5.40 -14.29
CA LYS A 107 -1.66 5.06 -14.92
C LYS A 107 -0.80 4.05 -14.15
N TYR A 108 -1.24 3.65 -12.95
CA TYR A 108 -0.59 2.69 -12.06
C TYR A 108 -1.43 1.43 -11.81
N ASN A 109 -2.49 1.20 -12.59
CA ASN A 109 -3.20 -0.06 -12.58
C ASN A 109 -2.25 -1.20 -13.00
N ASP A 110 -2.33 -2.34 -12.32
CA ASP A 110 -1.66 -3.56 -12.79
C ASP A 110 -2.26 -3.93 -14.16
N ALA A 111 -1.41 -3.98 -15.19
CA ALA A 111 -1.80 -4.34 -16.55
C ALA A 111 -2.58 -5.67 -16.60
N ASP A 112 -2.25 -6.58 -15.68
CA ASP A 112 -2.89 -7.89 -15.53
C ASP A 112 -4.40 -7.83 -15.24
N LEU A 113 -4.89 -6.78 -14.57
CA LEU A 113 -6.33 -6.61 -14.29
C LEU A 113 -7.07 -5.99 -15.48
N ALA A 114 -6.40 -5.10 -16.23
CA ALA A 114 -6.95 -4.52 -17.44
C ALA A 114 -7.13 -5.59 -18.53
N ASP A 115 -6.15 -6.48 -18.68
CA ASP A 115 -6.20 -7.58 -19.65
C ASP A 115 -7.27 -8.61 -19.28
N ALA A 116 -7.48 -8.88 -17.99
CA ALA A 116 -8.53 -9.77 -17.51
C ALA A 116 -9.94 -9.18 -17.71
N ASP A 117 -10.13 -7.89 -17.48
CA ASP A 117 -11.41 -7.21 -17.71
C ASP A 117 -11.73 -7.08 -19.21
N LEU A 118 -10.72 -6.80 -20.05
CA LEU A 118 -10.86 -6.83 -21.50
C LEU A 118 -11.19 -8.24 -22.02
N ALA A 119 -10.50 -9.27 -21.51
CA ALA A 119 -10.79 -10.66 -21.86
C ALA A 119 -12.19 -11.11 -21.39
N ASN A 120 -12.70 -10.55 -20.29
CA ASN A 120 -14.05 -10.84 -19.81
C ASN A 120 -15.12 -10.08 -20.59
N ALA A 121 -14.88 -8.81 -20.94
CA ALA A 121 -15.75 -8.02 -21.81
C ALA A 121 -15.91 -8.66 -23.19
N ASP A 122 -14.83 -9.20 -23.75
CA ASP A 122 -14.83 -9.90 -25.04
C ASP A 122 -15.63 -11.22 -24.99
N LYS A 123 -15.55 -11.94 -23.85
CA LYS A 123 -16.38 -13.14 -23.60
C LYS A 123 -17.87 -12.81 -23.46
N VAL A 124 -18.23 -11.70 -22.80
CA VAL A 124 -19.63 -11.27 -22.66
C VAL A 124 -20.20 -10.83 -24.01
N SER A 125 -19.42 -10.11 -24.81
CA SER A 125 -19.82 -9.70 -26.17
C SER A 125 -20.03 -10.91 -27.08
N THR A 126 -19.07 -11.84 -27.13
CA THR A 126 -19.19 -13.06 -27.95
C THR A 126 -20.35 -13.96 -27.51
N ALA A 127 -20.60 -14.09 -26.20
CA ALA A 127 -21.76 -14.82 -25.68
C ALA A 127 -23.10 -14.21 -26.14
N SER A 128 -23.23 -12.88 -26.14
CA SER A 128 -24.45 -12.20 -26.61
C SER A 128 -24.72 -12.40 -28.10
N ILE A 129 -23.67 -12.41 -28.94
CA ILE A 129 -23.80 -12.61 -30.39
C ILE A 129 -24.23 -14.06 -30.72
N THR A 130 -23.74 -15.05 -29.96
CA THR A 130 -24.12 -16.46 -30.16
C THR A 130 -25.52 -16.81 -29.66
N ALA A 131 -26.08 -16.01 -28.74
CA ALA A 131 -27.44 -16.19 -28.25
C ALA A 131 -28.48 -15.68 -29.26
N ASP A 132 -28.18 -14.60 -29.98
CA ASP A 132 -29.07 -13.99 -30.98
C ASP A 132 -29.11 -14.76 -32.33
N ALA A 133 -28.10 -15.59 -32.60
CA ALA A 133 -28.01 -16.39 -33.83
C ALA A 133 -28.77 -17.73 -33.76
N LYS A 134 -29.48 -18.02 -32.66
CA LYS A 134 -30.16 -19.30 -32.41
C LYS A 134 -31.69 -19.25 -32.45
N ASP A 135 -32.26 -18.06 -32.64
CA ASP A 135 -33.69 -17.81 -32.88
C ASP A 135 -33.95 -17.53 -34.38
#